data_AF-A0A957EBS8-F1
#
_entry.id   AF-A0A957EBS8-F1
#
_cell.length_a   1.000
_cell.length_b   1.000
_cell.length_c   1.000
_cell.angle_alpha   90.00
_cell.angle_beta   90.00
_cell.angle_gamma   90.00
#
_symmetry.space_group_name_H-M   'P 1'
#
loop_
_entity.id
_entity.type
_entity.pdbx_description
1 polymer ?
#
loop_
_entity_poly.entity_id
_entity_poly.type
_entity_poly.pdbx_seq_one_letter_code
_entity_poly.pdbx_strand_id
1 'polypeptide(L)'
;MKATAVGTTSGCVIWILAFALVSLCLCPASMVIGTLLGADAMASVMGPYLCPDNSTAEVVTFQTTSTDEFGNEEPATGYEMRCINSDGTVVREGSPDFAFYFIGILALISLIVAAGLAFLVAAPLGTLIGRWSGRSHR
;
A
#
# COMPACT_ATOMS: atom_id res chain seq x y z
N MET A 1 -42.69 0.02 7.28
CA MET A 1 -41.45 -0.04 6.47
C MET A 1 -40.29 0.84 6.98
N LYS A 2 -40.38 1.49 8.16
CA LYS A 2 -39.32 2.40 8.67
C LYS A 2 -38.18 1.72 9.45
N ALA A 3 -38.42 0.56 10.08
CA ALA A 3 -37.44 -0.07 10.97
C ALA A 3 -36.21 -0.64 10.23
N THR A 4 -36.39 -1.12 8.99
CA THR A 4 -35.30 -1.73 8.21
C THR A 4 -34.28 -0.68 7.75
N ALA A 5 -34.73 0.52 7.39
CA ALA A 5 -33.86 1.59 6.91
C ALA A 5 -32.90 2.13 7.98
N VAL A 6 -33.31 2.11 9.26
CA VAL A 6 -32.51 2.59 10.40
C VAL A 6 -31.40 1.59 10.78
N GLY A 7 -31.65 0.28 10.63
CA GLY A 7 -30.63 -0.76 10.86
C GLY A 7 -29.55 -0.78 9.77
N THR A 8 -29.92 -0.52 8.52
CA THR A 8 -28.96 -0.48 7.40
C THR A 8 -28.08 0.77 7.44
N THR A 9 -28.63 1.92 7.83
CA THR A 9 -27.83 3.16 7.96
C THR A 9 -26.84 3.08 9.12
N SER A 10 -27.22 2.52 10.27
CA SER A 10 -26.27 2.37 11.39
C SER A 10 -25.14 1.38 11.07
N GLY A 11 -25.44 0.28 10.36
CA GLY A 11 -24.45 -0.69 9.92
C GLY A 11 -23.40 -0.10 8.96
N CYS A 12 -23.83 0.69 7.98
CA CYS A 12 -22.91 1.38 7.07
C CYS A 12 -22.00 2.37 7.80
N VAL A 13 -22.54 3.15 8.75
CA VAL A 13 -21.74 4.12 9.53
C VAL A 13 -20.69 3.41 10.38
N ILE A 14 -21.07 2.30 11.05
CA ILE A 14 -20.14 1.49 11.84
C ILE A 14 -19.06 0.87 10.96
N TRP A 15 -19.43 0.39 9.76
CA TRP A 15 -18.46 -0.16 8.82
C TRP A 15 -17.46 0.88 8.33
N ILE A 16 -17.91 2.09 7.96
CA ILE A 16 -17.03 3.19 7.54
C ILE A 16 -16.07 3.57 8.68
N LEU A 17 -16.56 3.65 9.91
CA LEU A 17 -15.72 3.95 11.08
C LEU A 17 -14.69 2.86 11.35
N ALA A 18 -15.10 1.59 11.31
CA ALA A 18 -14.19 0.45 11.48
C ALA A 18 -13.15 0.41 10.36
N PHE A 19 -13.56 0.63 9.11
CA PHE A 19 -12.67 0.72 7.96
C PHE A 19 -11.65 1.85 8.13
N ALA A 20 -12.10 3.05 8.50
CA ALA A 20 -11.21 4.18 8.72
C ALA A 20 -10.16 3.90 9.81
N LEU A 21 -10.57 3.33 10.95
CA LEU A 21 -9.67 2.96 12.05
C LEU A 21 -8.65 1.91 11.64
N VAL A 22 -9.09 0.84 10.97
CA VAL A 22 -8.20 -0.25 10.54
C VAL A 22 -7.26 0.23 9.43
N SER A 23 -7.76 1.02 8.48
CA SER A 23 -6.97 1.57 7.39
C SER A 23 -5.92 2.57 7.89
N LEU A 24 -6.24 3.36 8.94
CA LEU A 24 -5.28 4.26 9.58
C LEU A 24 -4.07 3.51 10.16
N CYS A 25 -4.22 2.24 10.53
CA CYS A 25 -3.13 1.42 11.04
C CYS A 25 -2.41 0.65 9.92
N LEU A 26 -3.17 0.07 8.98
CA LEU A 26 -2.62 -0.77 7.92
C LEU A 26 -1.89 0.02 6.82
N CYS A 27 -2.35 1.22 6.47
CA CYS A 27 -1.68 2.06 5.47
C CYS A 27 -0.24 2.45 5.90
N PRO A 28 0.01 3.05 7.08
CA PRO A 28 1.37 3.36 7.49
C PRO A 28 2.20 2.09 7.73
N ALA A 29 1.62 1.01 8.23
CA ALA A 29 2.33 -0.26 8.36
C ALA A 29 2.85 -0.78 7.02
N SER A 30 2.04 -0.67 5.95
CA SER A 30 2.45 -1.10 4.60
C SER A 30 3.61 -0.27 4.04
N MET A 31 3.67 1.03 4.35
CA MET A 31 4.79 1.90 3.96
C MET A 31 6.10 1.48 4.66
N VAL A 32 6.02 1.15 5.95
CA VAL A 32 7.18 0.68 6.72
C VAL A 32 7.67 -0.68 6.24
N ILE A 33 6.75 -1.60 5.89
CA ILE A 33 7.13 -2.90 5.33
C ILE A 33 7.85 -2.69 3.99
N GLY A 34 7.38 -1.76 3.16
CA GLY A 34 8.06 -1.38 1.93
C GLY A 34 9.51 -0.97 2.19
N THR A 35 9.74 -0.04 3.10
CA THR A 35 11.12 0.44 3.38
C THR A 35 12.02 -0.65 3.98
N LEU A 36 11.48 -1.58 4.77
CA LEU A 36 12.25 -2.67 5.37
C LEU A 36 12.68 -3.76 4.39
N LEU A 37 11.91 -3.98 3.31
CA LEU A 37 12.24 -5.00 2.31
C LEU A 37 13.45 -4.61 1.45
N GLY A 38 13.74 -3.31 1.32
CA GLY A 38 14.86 -2.81 0.52
C GLY A 38 14.60 -2.84 -0.99
N ALA A 39 15.39 -2.07 -1.74
CA ALA A 39 15.19 -1.87 -3.18
C ALA A 39 15.35 -3.17 -3.99
N ASP A 40 16.23 -4.08 -3.58
CA ASP A 40 16.48 -5.34 -4.28
C ASP A 40 15.26 -6.28 -4.21
N ALA A 41 14.61 -6.36 -3.05
CA ALA A 41 13.40 -7.16 -2.90
C ALA A 41 12.23 -6.55 -3.69
N MET A 42 12.12 -5.21 -3.70
CA MET A 42 11.14 -4.52 -4.53
C MET A 42 11.36 -4.81 -6.01
N ALA A 43 12.60 -4.71 -6.49
CA ALA A 43 12.95 -4.98 -7.89
C ALA A 43 12.73 -6.44 -8.26
N SER A 44 12.99 -7.40 -7.36
CA SER A 44 12.70 -8.82 -7.58
C SER A 44 11.20 -9.09 -7.73
N VAL A 45 10.36 -8.46 -6.89
CA VAL A 45 8.90 -8.61 -6.96
C VAL A 45 8.30 -7.89 -8.18
N MET A 46 8.82 -6.70 -8.50
CA MET A 46 8.30 -5.86 -9.59
C MET A 46 8.91 -6.20 -10.95
N GLY A 47 10.06 -6.88 -10.98
CA GLY A 47 10.82 -7.22 -12.18
C GLY A 47 9.99 -7.90 -13.26
N PRO A 48 9.21 -8.95 -12.94
CA PRO A 48 8.33 -9.60 -13.93
C PRO A 48 7.27 -8.70 -14.55
N TYR A 49 6.92 -7.59 -13.90
CA TYR A 49 5.91 -6.65 -14.40
C TYR A 49 6.50 -5.47 -15.17
N LEU A 50 7.76 -5.11 -14.88
CA LEU A 50 8.42 -3.91 -15.42
C LEU A 50 9.44 -4.23 -16.51
N CYS A 51 10.05 -5.41 -16.44
CA CYS A 51 11.06 -5.86 -17.37
C CYS A 51 10.45 -6.72 -18.50
N PRO A 52 10.95 -6.60 -19.75
CA PRO A 52 10.52 -7.43 -20.87
C PRO A 52 10.92 -8.91 -20.67
N ASP A 53 10.25 -9.80 -21.41
CA ASP A 53 10.51 -11.24 -21.38
C ASP A 53 12.00 -11.55 -21.63
N ASN A 54 12.56 -12.47 -20.82
CA ASN A 54 13.99 -12.86 -20.79
C ASN A 54 14.98 -11.83 -20.22
N SER A 55 14.50 -10.84 -19.47
CA SER A 55 15.36 -9.93 -18.72
C SER A 55 15.11 -10.00 -17.21
N THR A 56 16.17 -9.75 -16.43
CA THR A 56 16.14 -9.72 -14.96
C THR A 56 16.30 -8.30 -14.45
N ALA A 57 15.51 -7.92 -13.44
CA ALA A 57 15.63 -6.63 -12.77
C ALA A 57 16.81 -6.63 -11.79
N GLU A 58 17.71 -5.67 -11.93
CA GLU A 58 18.85 -5.43 -11.05
C GLU A 58 18.81 -3.97 -10.56
N VAL A 59 19.10 -3.73 -9.29
CA VAL A 59 19.21 -2.36 -8.75
C VAL A 59 20.68 -1.97 -8.73
N VAL A 60 20.99 -0.85 -9.39
CA VAL A 60 22.33 -0.27 -9.41
C VAL A 60 22.34 1.00 -8.60
N THR A 61 23.35 1.13 -7.73
CA THR A 61 23.62 2.35 -6.98
C THR A 61 24.78 3.11 -7.61
N PHE A 62 24.64 4.41 -7.75
CA PHE A 62 25.69 5.28 -8.29
C PHE A 62 25.75 6.59 -7.53
N GLN A 63 26.94 7.19 -7.52
CA GLN A 63 27.13 8.50 -6.91
C GLN A 63 26.61 9.57 -7.87
N THR A 64 25.79 10.47 -7.35
CA THR A 64 25.27 11.63 -8.07
C THR A 64 25.41 12.88 -7.20
N THR A 65 25.17 14.05 -7.76
CA THR A 65 25.03 15.29 -6.99
C THR A 65 23.57 15.73 -7.00
N SER A 66 23.10 16.30 -5.89
CA SER A 66 21.81 16.96 -5.78
C SER A 66 22.05 18.42 -5.45
N THR A 67 21.23 19.32 -6.00
CA THR A 67 21.34 20.75 -5.71
C THR A 67 20.47 21.10 -4.50
N ASP A 68 21.02 21.81 -3.53
CA ASP A 68 20.28 22.33 -2.38
C ASP A 68 19.42 23.56 -2.76
N GLU A 69 18.65 24.07 -1.79
CA GLU A 69 17.80 25.26 -1.97
C GLU A 69 18.60 26.57 -2.19
N PHE A 70 19.91 26.55 -1.97
CA PHE A 70 20.84 27.67 -2.12
C PHE A 70 21.71 27.55 -3.39
N GLY A 71 21.55 26.49 -4.19
CA GLY A 71 22.32 26.24 -5.41
C GLY A 71 23.64 25.52 -5.22
N ASN A 72 23.93 24.98 -4.03
CA ASN A 72 25.14 24.20 -3.76
C ASN A 72 24.95 22.74 -4.17
N GLU A 73 26.00 22.13 -4.72
CA GLU A 73 26.00 20.70 -5.04
C GLU A 73 26.37 19.88 -3.80
N GLU A 74 25.45 19.02 -3.37
CA GLU A 74 25.65 18.06 -2.29
C GLU A 74 25.79 16.65 -2.86
N PRO A 75 26.69 15.81 -2.33
CA PRO A 75 26.82 14.43 -2.75
C PRO A 75 25.55 13.65 -2.39
N ALA A 76 25.02 12.91 -3.36
CA ALA A 76 23.83 12.09 -3.25
C ALA A 76 24.10 10.68 -3.81
N THR A 77 23.24 9.72 -3.43
CA THR A 77 23.28 8.37 -3.98
C THR A 77 22.03 8.16 -4.82
N GLY A 78 22.23 7.91 -6.12
CA GLY A 78 21.17 7.52 -7.05
C GLY A 78 20.93 6.02 -6.98
N TYR A 79 19.67 5.64 -7.14
CA TYR A 79 19.23 4.25 -7.27
C TYR A 79 18.46 4.13 -8.59
N GLU A 80 18.91 3.24 -9.47
CA GLU A 80 18.24 2.93 -10.72
C GLU A 80 17.98 1.43 -10.79
N MET A 81 16.82 1.05 -11.30
CA MET A 81 16.56 -0.34 -11.65
C MET A 81 16.91 -0.53 -13.13
N ARG A 82 17.58 -1.62 -13.49
CA ARG A 82 17.93 -1.96 -14.88
C ARG A 82 17.42 -3.34 -15.20
N CYS A 83 16.85 -3.50 -16.38
CA CYS A 83 16.46 -4.81 -16.91
C CYS A 83 17.60 -5.31 -17.79
N ILE A 84 18.24 -6.40 -17.36
CA ILE A 84 19.42 -6.97 -18.01
C ILE A 84 19.03 -8.29 -18.67
N ASN A 85 19.39 -8.47 -19.94
CA ASN A 85 19.19 -9.74 -20.65
C ASN A 85 20.23 -10.80 -20.24
N SER A 86 20.01 -12.05 -20.64
CA SER A 86 20.98 -13.15 -20.46
C SER A 86 22.40 -12.85 -20.97
N ASP A 87 22.51 -11.94 -21.94
CA ASP A 87 23.77 -11.55 -22.56
C ASP A 87 24.49 -10.41 -21.79
N GLY A 88 23.93 -9.96 -20.66
CA GLY A 88 24.48 -8.86 -19.85
C GLY A 88 24.19 -7.46 -20.40
N THR A 89 23.37 -7.34 -21.44
CA THR A 89 23.00 -6.04 -22.04
C THR A 89 21.81 -5.42 -21.31
N VAL A 90 21.89 -4.11 -21.05
CA VAL A 90 20.77 -3.34 -20.49
C VAL A 90 19.75 -3.11 -21.59
N VAL A 91 18.58 -3.73 -21.46
CA VAL A 91 17.47 -3.62 -22.41
C VAL A 91 16.61 -2.41 -22.08
N ARG A 92 16.51 -2.10 -20.79
CA ARG A 92 15.70 -1.01 -20.29
C ARG A 92 16.27 -0.47 -18.99
N GLU A 93 16.40 0.85 -18.94
CA GLU A 93 16.63 1.58 -17.70
C GLU A 93 15.25 1.88 -17.08
N GLY A 94 15.05 1.37 -15.88
CA GLY A 94 13.88 1.64 -15.04
C GLY A 94 14.12 2.91 -14.22
N SER A 95 13.18 3.83 -14.29
CA SER A 95 13.13 5.00 -13.41
C SER A 95 12.92 4.56 -11.94
N PRO A 96 13.26 5.41 -10.95
CA PRO A 96 13.00 5.16 -9.53
C PRO A 96 11.51 4.97 -9.19
N ASP A 97 10.61 5.13 -10.17
CA ASP A 97 9.17 5.00 -10.02
C ASP A 97 8.71 3.61 -9.58
N PHE A 98 9.53 2.57 -9.78
CA PHE A 98 9.22 1.20 -9.34
C PHE A 98 8.93 1.13 -7.83
N ALA A 99 9.60 1.95 -7.02
CA ALA A 99 9.37 2.01 -5.58
C ALA A 99 7.98 2.57 -5.26
N PHE A 100 7.53 3.60 -5.99
CA PHE A 100 6.18 4.16 -5.84
C PHE A 100 5.10 3.16 -6.26
N TYR A 101 5.34 2.42 -7.35
CA TYR A 101 4.41 1.36 -7.77
C TYR A 101 4.31 0.25 -6.72
N PHE A 102 5.43 -0.18 -6.15
CA PHE A 102 5.44 -1.22 -5.11
C PHE A 102 4.69 -0.77 -3.84
N ILE A 103 5.00 0.44 -3.33
CA ILE A 103 4.31 1.01 -2.17
C ILE A 103 2.82 1.22 -2.47
N GLY A 104 2.48 1.67 -3.67
CA GLY A 104 1.10 1.85 -4.10
C GLY A 104 0.31 0.53 -4.12
N ILE A 105 0.91 -0.55 -4.62
CA ILE A 105 0.29 -1.89 -4.60
C ILE A 105 0.08 -2.37 -3.17
N LEU A 106 1.09 -2.23 -2.30
CA LEU A 106 0.96 -2.60 -0.88
C LEU A 106 -0.13 -1.79 -0.17
N ALA A 107 -0.25 -0.50 -0.46
CA ALA A 107 -1.31 0.35 0.07
C ALA A 107 -2.70 -0.07 -0.44
N LEU A 108 -2.83 -0.45 -1.71
CA LEU A 108 -4.10 -0.96 -2.25
C LEU A 108 -4.49 -2.30 -1.61
N ILE A 109 -3.54 -3.22 -1.45
CA ILE A 109 -3.77 -4.50 -0.77
C ILE A 109 -4.19 -4.26 0.68
N SER A 110 -3.52 -3.34 1.37
CA SER A 110 -3.83 -3.04 2.78
C SER A 110 -5.23 -2.43 2.94
N LEU A 111 -5.68 -1.61 1.98
CA LEU A 111 -7.07 -1.12 1.92
C LEU A 111 -8.09 -2.24 1.70
N ILE A 112 -7.81 -3.19 0.79
CA ILE A 112 -8.69 -4.33 0.54
C ILE A 112 -8.81 -5.19 1.80
N VAL A 113 -7.69 -5.46 2.46
CA VAL A 113 -7.65 -6.19 3.74
C VAL A 113 -8.40 -5.42 4.83
N ALA A 114 -8.22 -4.11 4.92
CA ALA A 114 -8.94 -3.25 5.86
C ALA A 114 -10.45 -3.32 5.64
N ALA A 115 -10.92 -3.28 4.38
CA ALA A 115 -12.32 -3.40 4.03
C ALA A 115 -12.91 -4.75 4.46
N GLY A 116 -12.18 -5.84 4.20
CA GLY A 116 -12.57 -7.18 4.64
C GLY A 116 -12.66 -7.31 6.15
N LEU A 117 -11.64 -6.82 6.88
CA LEU A 117 -11.63 -6.82 8.35
C LEU A 117 -12.75 -5.97 8.93
N ALA A 118 -13.05 -4.81 8.32
CA ALA A 118 -14.15 -3.96 8.75
C ALA A 118 -15.51 -4.66 8.64
N PHE A 119 -15.73 -5.52 7.63
CA PHE A 119 -16.94 -6.34 7.54
C PHE A 119 -17.05 -7.34 8.70
N LEU A 120 -15.94 -8.00 9.06
CA LEU A 120 -15.91 -8.97 10.17
C LEU A 120 -16.18 -8.31 11.53
N VAL A 121 -15.75 -7.06 11.71
CA VAL A 121 -15.95 -6.30 12.95
C VAL A 121 -17.34 -5.68 13.00
N ALA A 122 -17.87 -5.17 11.88
CA ALA A 122 -19.17 -4.51 11.82
C ALA A 122 -20.36 -5.46 12.10
N ALA A 123 -20.27 -6.72 11.65
CA ALA A 123 -21.35 -7.70 11.87
C ALA A 123 -21.65 -7.99 13.36
N PRO A 124 -20.67 -8.36 14.22
CA PRO A 124 -20.93 -8.59 15.65
C PRO A 124 -21.29 -7.31 16.40
N LEU A 125 -20.63 -6.18 16.10
CA LEU A 125 -20.92 -4.90 16.76
C LEU A 125 -22.35 -4.39 16.46
N GLY A 126 -22.82 -4.54 15.22
CA GLY A 126 -24.20 -4.16 14.86
C GLY A 126 -25.25 -4.96 15.63
N THR A 127 -25.03 -6.26 15.84
CA THR A 127 -25.96 -7.12 16.59
C THR A 127 -25.97 -6.80 18.09
N LEU A 128 -24.82 -6.44 18.67
CA LEU A 128 -24.70 -6.06 20.09
C LEU A 128 -25.41 -4.73 20.39
N ILE A 129 -25.20 -3.72 19.54
CA ILE A 129 -25.84 -2.40 19.68
C ILE A 129 -27.36 -2.51 19.49
N GLY A 130 -27.82 -3.30 18.52
CA GLY A 130 -29.24 -3.57 18.31
C GLY A 130 -29.91 -4.22 19.53
N ARG A 131 -29.22 -5.16 20.20
CA ARG A 131 -29.72 -5.80 21.44
C ARG A 131 -29.78 -4.85 22.63
N TRP A 132 -28.84 -3.92 22.76
CA TRP A 132 -28.83 -2.94 23.85
C TRP A 132 -29.91 -1.87 23.69
N SER A 133 -30.08 -1.33 22.48
CA SER A 133 -31.13 -0.33 22.19
C SER A 133 -32.54 -0.88 22.40
N GLY A 134 -32.79 -2.15 22.01
CA GLY A 134 -34.07 -2.82 22.26
C GLY A 134 -34.36 -3.10 23.75
N ARG A 135 -33.34 -3.13 24.62
CA ARG A 135 -33.48 -3.32 26.06
C ARG A 135 -33.77 -2.02 26.81
N SER A 136 -33.28 -0.89 26.31
CA SER A 136 -33.48 0.43 26.93
C SER A 136 -34.89 1.01 26.70
N HIS A 137 -35.65 0.45 25.76
CA HIS A 137 -37.00 0.91 25.40
C HIS A 137 -38.13 0.05 25.97
N ARG A 138 -37.81 -0.95 26.81
CA ARG A 138 -38.74 -1.70 27.67
C ARG A 138 -38.48 -1.32 29.12
#